data_AF-A0A2U1K2P3-F1
#
_entry.id   AF-A0A2U1K2P3-F1
#
_cell.length_a   1.000
_cell.length_b   1.000
_cell.length_c   1.000
_cell.angle_alpha   90.00
_cell.angle_beta   90.00
_cell.angle_gamma   90.00
#
_symmetry.space_group_name_H-M   'P 1'
#
loop_
_entity.id
_entity.type
_entity.pdbx_description
1 polymer ?
#
loop_
_entity_poly.entity_id
_entity_poly.type
_entity_poly.pdbx_seq_one_letter_code
_entity_poly.pdbx_strand_id
1 'polypeptide(L)'
;MNMGGEWVSLFKSARFWMIILISVLSLSFIVWSINLSDKDDDSDSNNGGNGSGQEILWGVDSATYTTKEFYECVVDNFGKPDAWGRYIGSKKGVSSGLDQDEIDFLHEKDIPIIPIYNHFTDATGYDNGKNEAKKAIEIAKELGIKEGVYLFADIEPEYPVDSAFIQGWTDQLASSPYKSGIYGVFDEGSNLFKAFEAAASENDKVAKEVVVWTSYPQEGVTKKDNAPKFNPEAPKSANALIWQYGLDDETCNIDTNLLREKMLEGLW
;
A
#
# COMPACT_ATOMS: atom_id res chain seq x y z
N MET A 1 -31.84 37.71 -12.69
CA MET A 1 -30.78 38.16 -11.76
C MET A 1 -30.03 36.91 -11.34
N ASN A 2 -28.79 36.82 -11.83
CA ASN A 2 -27.88 35.70 -11.69
C ASN A 2 -26.96 35.99 -10.50
N MET A 3 -26.80 35.05 -9.55
CA MET A 3 -25.58 34.94 -8.73
C MET A 3 -25.43 33.48 -8.31
N GLY A 4 -24.60 32.75 -9.07
CA GLY A 4 -24.06 31.45 -8.71
C GLY A 4 -22.57 31.47 -8.99
N GLY A 5 -21.81 30.77 -8.14
CA GLY A 5 -20.42 30.41 -8.38
C GLY A 5 -19.40 31.26 -7.62
N GLU A 6 -18.95 30.77 -6.46
CA GLU A 6 -17.61 31.05 -5.90
C GLU A 6 -17.31 30.19 -4.65
N TRP A 7 -17.32 28.85 -4.79
CA TRP A 7 -16.82 27.94 -3.74
C TRP A 7 -15.93 26.81 -4.27
N VAL A 8 -15.37 26.97 -5.47
CA VAL A 8 -14.40 26.03 -6.05
C VAL A 8 -13.12 26.79 -6.41
N SER A 9 -12.29 27.15 -5.42
CA SER A 9 -10.92 27.63 -5.68
C SER A 9 -9.96 27.63 -4.46
N LEU A 10 -10.15 26.79 -3.45
CA LEU A 10 -9.31 26.82 -2.23
C LEU A 10 -8.44 25.56 -1.98
N PHE A 11 -8.09 24.81 -3.03
CA PHE A 11 -7.15 23.67 -2.95
C PHE A 11 -5.94 23.77 -3.89
N LYS A 12 -5.56 24.98 -4.31
CA LYS A 12 -4.35 25.22 -5.12
C LYS A 12 -3.45 26.30 -4.51
N SER A 13 -2.74 26.00 -3.42
CA SER A 13 -1.42 26.63 -3.13
C SER A 13 -0.82 26.16 -1.80
N ALA A 14 0.07 25.18 -1.84
CA ALA A 14 1.12 25.02 -0.81
C ALA A 14 2.27 24.17 -1.36
N ARG A 15 2.95 24.65 -2.42
CA ARG A 15 4.28 24.17 -2.81
C ARG A 15 5.30 25.25 -2.47
N PHE A 16 6.14 25.01 -1.46
CA PHE A 16 7.28 25.88 -1.18
C PHE A 16 8.51 25.06 -0.72
N TRP A 17 9.42 24.87 -1.67
CA TRP A 17 10.89 24.83 -1.59
C TRP A 17 11.60 24.41 -0.29
N MET A 18 12.43 23.37 -0.39
CA MET A 18 13.79 23.43 0.16
C MET A 18 14.78 22.56 -0.63
N ILE A 19 15.70 23.23 -1.33
CA ILE A 19 16.91 22.63 -1.92
C ILE A 19 17.99 22.63 -0.83
N ILE A 20 18.61 21.47 -0.57
CA ILE A 20 19.88 21.41 0.16
C ILE A 20 20.97 20.95 -0.80
N LEU A 21 21.89 21.87 -1.07
CA LEU A 21 23.19 21.67 -1.70
C LEU A 21 24.18 21.18 -0.64
N ILE A 22 24.83 20.03 -0.86
CA ILE A 22 26.08 19.72 -0.14
C ILE A 22 27.18 19.42 -1.16
N SER A 23 28.23 20.23 -1.03
CA SER A 23 29.43 20.33 -1.84
C SER A 23 30.39 19.16 -1.64
N VAL A 24 30.98 18.70 -2.75
CA VAL A 24 32.16 17.83 -2.84
C VAL A 24 33.44 18.65 -2.63
N LEU A 25 34.44 18.07 -1.95
CA LEU A 25 35.91 18.22 -2.09
C LEU A 25 36.55 17.46 -0.89
N SER A 26 37.63 16.66 -0.97
CA SER A 26 38.68 16.52 -1.99
C SER A 26 39.75 15.47 -1.57
N LEU A 27 40.45 14.91 -2.58
CA LEU A 27 41.88 14.50 -2.63
C LEU A 27 42.37 13.32 -1.75
N SER A 28 43.32 12.44 -2.11
CA SER A 28 43.89 11.91 -3.37
C SER A 28 45.07 10.98 -2.99
N PHE A 29 45.14 9.79 -3.61
CA PHE A 29 46.32 8.98 -3.99
C PHE A 29 47.41 8.56 -2.97
N ILE A 30 47.77 7.26 -2.98
CA ILE A 30 49.04 6.74 -3.57
C ILE A 30 49.00 5.20 -3.71
N VAL A 31 49.54 4.74 -4.84
CA VAL A 31 49.70 3.37 -5.35
C VAL A 31 51.13 2.88 -5.12
N TRP A 32 51.33 1.60 -4.76
CA TRP A 32 52.43 0.69 -5.22
C TRP A 32 52.34 -0.65 -4.47
N SER A 33 52.73 -1.84 -4.92
CA SER A 33 52.88 -2.54 -6.21
C SER A 33 53.20 -4.01 -5.87
N ILE A 34 52.34 -4.90 -6.35
CA ILE A 34 52.51 -6.27 -6.89
C ILE A 34 53.87 -6.99 -6.67
N ASN A 35 53.81 -8.27 -6.26
CA ASN A 35 54.72 -9.30 -6.76
C ASN A 35 53.94 -10.53 -7.22
N LEU A 36 54.16 -10.92 -8.48
CA LEU A 36 53.54 -12.01 -9.21
C LEU A 36 54.14 -13.38 -8.85
N SER A 37 53.32 -14.43 -8.93
CA SER A 37 53.69 -15.68 -9.60
C SER A 37 52.43 -16.35 -10.18
N ASP A 38 52.30 -16.24 -11.51
CA ASP A 38 51.65 -17.14 -12.49
C ASP A 38 51.63 -18.62 -12.04
N LYS A 39 50.66 -19.51 -12.32
CA LYS A 39 49.84 -19.87 -13.51
C LYS A 39 48.92 -21.03 -12.99
N ASP A 40 47.72 -21.38 -13.44
CA ASP A 40 47.14 -21.53 -14.78
C ASP A 40 45.59 -21.46 -14.68
N ASP A 41 44.97 -21.17 -15.83
CA ASP A 41 43.55 -21.08 -16.14
C ASP A 41 42.74 -22.34 -15.79
N ASP A 42 41.59 -22.14 -15.14
CA ASP A 42 40.36 -22.84 -15.53
C ASP A 42 39.17 -21.89 -15.34
N SER A 43 38.55 -21.53 -16.47
CA SER A 43 37.46 -20.59 -16.55
C SER A 43 36.13 -21.28 -16.22
N ASP A 44 35.74 -21.26 -14.95
CA ASP A 44 34.34 -21.41 -14.55
C ASP A 44 33.85 -20.06 -14.04
N SER A 45 33.22 -19.30 -14.95
CA SER A 45 32.54 -18.05 -14.62
C SER A 45 31.34 -18.37 -13.72
N ASN A 46 31.62 -18.25 -12.43
CA ASN A 46 30.70 -18.28 -11.32
C ASN A 46 29.69 -17.13 -11.48
N ASN A 47 28.51 -17.40 -12.04
CA ASN A 47 27.43 -16.43 -12.07
C ASN A 47 26.78 -16.41 -10.67
N GLY A 48 27.31 -15.55 -9.80
CA GLY A 48 26.71 -15.19 -8.53
C GLY A 48 25.40 -14.42 -8.75
N GLY A 49 24.31 -15.16 -9.00
CA GLY A 49 22.95 -14.63 -8.95
C GLY A 49 22.39 -14.77 -7.53
N ASN A 50 22.67 -13.82 -6.66
CA ASN A 50 22.01 -13.73 -5.35
C ASN A 50 21.00 -12.59 -5.36
N GLY A 51 19.73 -12.96 -5.19
CA GLY A 51 18.58 -12.05 -5.14
C GLY A 51 17.43 -12.61 -5.96
N SER A 52 16.62 -13.49 -5.36
CA SER A 52 15.36 -13.95 -5.94
C SER A 52 14.53 -12.74 -6.38
N GLY A 53 14.48 -12.49 -7.68
CA GLY A 53 13.64 -11.45 -8.27
C GLY A 53 12.19 -11.82 -8.05
N GLN A 54 11.63 -11.40 -6.92
CA GLN A 54 10.20 -11.53 -6.68
C GLN A 54 9.48 -10.68 -7.70
N GLU A 55 8.54 -11.29 -8.43
CA GLU A 55 7.72 -10.58 -9.40
C GLU A 55 6.94 -9.47 -8.68
N ILE A 56 6.89 -8.29 -9.32
CA ILE A 56 6.18 -7.12 -8.84
C ILE A 56 4.99 -6.92 -9.76
N LEU A 57 3.81 -6.87 -9.16
CA LEU A 57 2.53 -6.65 -9.82
C LEU A 57 2.16 -5.17 -9.74
N TRP A 58 1.45 -4.68 -10.75
CA TRP A 58 0.96 -3.31 -10.78
C TRP A 58 -0.55 -3.31 -10.57
N GLY A 59 -1.00 -2.63 -9.53
CA GLY A 59 -2.41 -2.53 -9.17
C GLY A 59 -2.87 -1.08 -9.11
N VAL A 60 -4.17 -0.91 -8.92
CA VAL A 60 -4.78 0.39 -8.66
C VAL A 60 -5.70 0.29 -7.45
N ASP A 61 -6.07 1.42 -6.87
CA ASP A 61 -7.20 1.48 -5.95
C ASP A 61 -8.06 2.73 -6.25
N SER A 62 -9.31 2.69 -5.81
CA SER A 62 -10.25 3.78 -6.07
C SER A 62 -11.30 3.87 -4.98
N ALA A 63 -11.66 5.11 -4.61
CA ALA A 63 -12.80 5.39 -3.74
C ALA A 63 -14.15 5.32 -4.47
N THR A 64 -14.15 5.50 -5.79
CA THR A 64 -15.33 5.42 -6.65
C THR A 64 -15.64 3.99 -7.09
N TYR A 65 -16.92 3.74 -7.37
CA TYR A 65 -17.42 2.47 -7.91
C TYR A 65 -16.81 2.17 -9.28
N THR A 66 -16.29 0.96 -9.47
CA THR A 66 -15.64 0.50 -10.70
C THR A 66 -16.67 0.05 -11.72
N THR A 67 -17.19 1.00 -12.51
CA THR A 67 -17.99 0.67 -13.69
C THR A 67 -17.12 0.11 -14.81
N LYS A 68 -17.76 -0.47 -15.82
CA LYS A 68 -17.08 -0.92 -17.04
C LYS A 68 -16.31 0.22 -17.72
N GLU A 69 -16.93 1.39 -17.85
CA GLU A 69 -16.32 2.57 -18.48
C GLU A 69 -15.12 3.07 -17.67
N PHE A 70 -15.20 3.01 -16.34
CA PHE A 70 -14.09 3.36 -15.47
C PHE A 70 -12.94 2.35 -15.61
N TYR A 71 -13.22 1.05 -15.59
CA TYR A 71 -12.21 0.02 -15.86
C TYR A 71 -11.53 0.21 -17.23
N GLU A 72 -12.31 0.47 -18.28
CA GLU A 72 -11.79 0.73 -19.63
C GLU A 72 -10.91 2.00 -19.67
N CYS A 73 -11.30 3.07 -18.95
CA CYS A 73 -10.46 4.26 -18.76
C CYS A 73 -9.07 3.88 -18.24
N VAL A 74 -9.01 3.06 -17.18
CA VAL A 74 -7.74 2.65 -16.58
C VAL A 74 -6.90 1.82 -17.56
N VAL A 75 -7.52 0.84 -18.23
CA VAL A 75 -6.83 -0.03 -19.20
C VAL A 75 -6.24 0.78 -20.35
N ASP A 76 -7.01 1.70 -20.92
CA ASP A 76 -6.60 2.47 -22.09
C ASP A 76 -5.53 3.52 -21.76
N ASN A 77 -5.58 4.12 -20.57
CA ASN A 77 -4.69 5.21 -20.20
C ASN A 77 -3.45 4.74 -19.44
N PHE A 78 -3.56 3.72 -18.59
CA PHE A 78 -2.51 3.29 -17.65
C PHE A 78 -2.03 1.86 -17.86
N GLY A 79 -2.92 0.97 -18.30
CA GLY A 79 -2.65 -0.46 -18.49
C GLY A 79 -3.57 -1.34 -17.65
N LYS A 80 -3.60 -2.64 -17.96
CA LYS A 80 -4.43 -3.59 -17.20
C LYS A 80 -3.86 -3.79 -15.79
N PRO A 81 -4.63 -3.48 -14.72
CA PRO A 81 -4.19 -3.75 -13.35
C PRO A 81 -4.14 -5.26 -13.08
N ASP A 82 -3.26 -5.65 -12.17
CA ASP A 82 -3.12 -7.03 -11.67
C ASP A 82 -3.92 -7.24 -10.37
N ALA A 83 -4.37 -6.15 -9.73
CA ALA A 83 -5.24 -6.13 -8.56
C ALA A 83 -5.93 -4.76 -8.43
N TRP A 84 -7.08 -4.72 -7.74
CA TRP A 84 -7.83 -3.48 -7.52
C TRP A 84 -8.23 -3.32 -6.05
N GLY A 85 -7.77 -2.26 -5.40
CA GLY A 85 -8.16 -1.91 -4.04
C GLY A 85 -9.53 -1.26 -3.98
N ARG A 86 -10.45 -1.85 -3.21
CA ARG A 86 -11.84 -1.41 -3.11
C ARG A 86 -12.35 -1.45 -1.69
N TYR A 87 -13.19 -0.47 -1.36
CA TYR A 87 -13.78 -0.34 -0.04
C TYR A 87 -14.89 -1.37 0.14
N ILE A 88 -14.88 -2.10 1.25
CA ILE A 88 -15.90 -3.13 1.53
C ILE A 88 -17.23 -2.54 2.02
N GLY A 89 -17.26 -1.25 2.38
CA GLY A 89 -18.48 -0.58 2.82
C GLY A 89 -18.52 0.88 2.41
N SER A 90 -19.72 1.39 2.14
CA SER A 90 -19.92 2.77 1.71
C SER A 90 -19.77 3.78 2.85
N LYS A 91 -18.97 4.83 2.64
CA LYS A 91 -18.82 5.98 3.55
C LYS A 91 -19.22 7.25 2.80
N LYS A 92 -20.34 7.87 3.21
CA LYS A 92 -20.96 8.99 2.48
C LYS A 92 -19.97 10.12 2.21
N GLY A 93 -19.78 10.44 0.93
CA GLY A 93 -18.89 11.53 0.48
C GLY A 93 -17.40 11.19 0.56
N VAL A 94 -17.06 9.93 0.88
CA VAL A 94 -15.67 9.45 0.98
C VAL A 94 -15.45 8.28 0.03
N SER A 95 -16.21 7.19 0.17
CA SER A 95 -16.02 5.97 -0.62
C SER A 95 -17.34 5.28 -0.96
N SER A 96 -17.37 4.65 -2.13
CA SER A 96 -18.40 3.70 -2.55
C SER A 96 -17.96 2.29 -2.16
N GLY A 97 -18.79 1.60 -1.38
CA GLY A 97 -18.56 0.21 -1.00
C GLY A 97 -18.89 -0.75 -2.13
N LEU A 98 -18.21 -1.89 -2.16
CA LEU A 98 -18.49 -2.99 -3.08
C LEU A 98 -19.94 -3.48 -2.97
N ASP A 99 -20.50 -3.85 -4.12
CA ASP A 99 -21.70 -4.68 -4.24
C ASP A 99 -21.42 -5.89 -5.15
N GLN A 100 -22.38 -6.82 -5.21
CA GLN A 100 -22.20 -8.07 -5.94
C GLN A 100 -21.92 -7.85 -7.44
N ASP A 101 -22.52 -6.82 -8.05
CA ASP A 101 -22.33 -6.52 -9.47
C ASP A 101 -20.88 -6.06 -9.73
N GLU A 102 -20.31 -5.23 -8.86
CA GLU A 102 -18.91 -4.79 -8.95
C GLU A 102 -17.94 -5.95 -8.74
N ILE A 103 -18.23 -6.80 -7.75
CA ILE A 103 -17.42 -7.97 -7.41
C ILE A 103 -17.37 -8.93 -8.61
N ASP A 104 -18.54 -9.30 -9.14
CA ASP A 104 -18.65 -10.21 -10.28
C ASP A 104 -17.94 -9.63 -11.50
N PHE A 105 -18.07 -8.33 -11.74
CA PHE A 105 -17.38 -7.64 -12.82
C PHE A 105 -15.85 -7.72 -12.70
N LEU A 106 -15.28 -7.39 -11.53
CA LEU A 106 -13.83 -7.45 -11.32
C LEU A 106 -13.29 -8.88 -11.44
N HIS A 107 -14.00 -9.87 -10.87
CA HIS A 107 -13.63 -11.28 -10.99
C HIS A 107 -13.73 -11.80 -12.43
N GLU A 108 -14.72 -11.37 -13.22
CA GLU A 108 -14.81 -11.71 -14.66
C GLU A 108 -13.61 -11.18 -15.47
N LYS A 109 -12.95 -10.12 -14.99
CA LYS A 109 -11.73 -9.55 -15.61
C LYS A 109 -10.44 -10.18 -15.10
N ASP A 110 -10.53 -11.21 -14.26
CA ASP A 110 -9.42 -11.82 -13.54
C ASP A 110 -8.66 -10.79 -12.70
N ILE A 111 -9.39 -9.88 -12.03
CA ILE A 111 -8.83 -8.84 -11.15
C ILE A 111 -9.13 -9.20 -9.70
N PRO A 112 -8.13 -9.66 -8.93
CA PRO A 112 -8.25 -9.83 -7.49
C PRO A 112 -8.55 -8.50 -6.79
N ILE A 113 -9.41 -8.55 -5.79
CA ILE A 113 -9.81 -7.38 -5.00
C ILE A 113 -8.93 -7.29 -3.75
N ILE A 114 -8.44 -6.08 -3.43
CA ILE A 114 -7.76 -5.76 -2.16
C ILE A 114 -8.79 -5.08 -1.25
N PRO A 115 -9.34 -5.76 -0.23
CA PRO A 115 -10.45 -5.22 0.57
C PRO A 115 -9.99 -4.15 1.58
N ILE A 116 -10.62 -2.97 1.53
CA ILE A 116 -10.28 -1.80 2.37
C ILE A 116 -11.45 -1.48 3.32
N TYR A 117 -11.16 -1.29 4.60
CA TYR A 117 -12.13 -0.90 5.62
C TYR A 117 -11.77 0.47 6.23
N ASN A 118 -12.67 1.46 6.08
CA ASN A 118 -12.42 2.86 6.46
C ASN A 118 -13.52 3.52 7.31
N HIS A 119 -14.31 2.72 8.05
CA HIS A 119 -15.50 3.20 8.79
C HIS A 119 -15.18 3.80 10.16
N PHE A 120 -13.92 4.13 10.40
CA PHE A 120 -13.44 4.82 11.60
C PHE A 120 -12.66 6.08 11.23
N THR A 121 -12.43 6.93 12.23
CA THR A 121 -11.57 8.13 12.15
C THR A 121 -10.70 8.29 13.40
N ASP A 122 -10.68 7.25 14.25
CA ASP A 122 -9.92 7.18 15.49
C ASP A 122 -9.40 5.74 15.59
N ALA A 123 -8.07 5.61 15.48
CA ALA A 123 -7.35 4.36 15.55
C ALA A 123 -6.61 4.23 16.89
N THR A 124 -7.24 4.64 17.99
CA THR A 124 -6.70 4.49 19.36
C THR A 124 -7.47 3.47 20.19
N GLY A 125 -6.77 2.79 21.09
CA GLY A 125 -7.35 1.86 22.06
C GLY A 125 -7.60 0.44 21.54
N TYR A 126 -7.26 -0.54 22.37
CA TYR A 126 -7.37 -1.97 22.06
C TYR A 126 -8.81 -2.42 21.75
N ASP A 127 -9.77 -2.08 22.62
CA ASP A 127 -11.17 -2.48 22.42
C ASP A 127 -11.77 -1.85 21.16
N ASN A 128 -11.34 -0.64 20.81
CA ASN A 128 -11.75 0.02 19.58
C ASN A 128 -11.22 -0.75 18.35
N GLY A 129 -9.92 -1.07 18.31
CA GLY A 129 -9.34 -1.89 17.24
C GLY A 129 -10.05 -3.24 17.05
N LYS A 130 -10.40 -3.92 18.16
CA LYS A 130 -11.20 -5.15 18.11
C LYS A 130 -12.60 -4.92 17.55
N ASN A 131 -13.27 -3.85 17.94
CA ASN A 131 -14.63 -3.57 17.49
C ASN A 131 -14.67 -3.20 16.01
N GLU A 132 -13.69 -2.42 15.54
CA GLU A 132 -13.55 -2.10 14.12
C GLU A 132 -13.25 -3.35 13.27
N ALA A 133 -12.36 -4.23 13.75
CA ALA A 133 -12.11 -5.51 13.09
C ALA A 133 -13.36 -6.41 13.02
N LYS A 134 -14.18 -6.46 14.08
CA LYS A 134 -15.44 -7.22 14.06
C LYS A 134 -16.39 -6.71 12.98
N LYS A 135 -16.56 -5.39 12.86
CA LYS A 135 -17.40 -4.78 11.82
C LYS A 135 -16.87 -5.09 10.42
N ALA A 136 -15.56 -4.99 10.22
CA ALA A 136 -14.93 -5.37 8.94
C ALA A 136 -15.17 -6.84 8.58
N ILE A 137 -15.05 -7.75 9.57
CA ILE A 137 -15.32 -9.18 9.41
C ILE A 137 -16.81 -9.45 9.08
N GLU A 138 -17.74 -8.73 9.71
CA GLU A 138 -19.17 -8.85 9.43
C GLU A 138 -19.48 -8.47 7.98
N ILE A 139 -19.00 -7.31 7.53
CA ILE A 139 -19.15 -6.85 6.14
C ILE A 139 -18.48 -7.82 5.16
N ALA A 140 -17.27 -8.29 5.46
CA ALA A 140 -16.56 -9.25 4.62
C ALA A 140 -17.35 -10.55 4.42
N LYS A 141 -18.02 -11.04 5.46
CA LYS A 141 -18.90 -12.22 5.38
C LYS A 141 -20.15 -11.96 4.56
N GLU A 142 -20.77 -10.79 4.72
CA GLU A 142 -21.95 -10.39 3.95
C GLU A 142 -21.67 -10.30 2.46
N LEU A 143 -20.48 -9.82 2.09
CA LEU A 143 -20.00 -9.78 0.70
C LEU A 143 -19.48 -11.12 0.17
N GLY A 144 -19.34 -12.14 1.01
CA GLY A 144 -18.81 -13.44 0.60
C GLY A 144 -17.29 -13.44 0.32
N ILE A 145 -16.53 -12.55 0.97
CA ILE A 145 -15.06 -12.56 0.90
C ILE A 145 -14.55 -13.90 1.44
N LYS A 146 -13.68 -14.55 0.66
CA LYS A 146 -13.13 -15.88 0.97
C LYS A 146 -12.25 -15.85 2.22
N GLU A 147 -12.19 -16.98 2.92
CA GLU A 147 -11.24 -17.18 4.02
C GLU A 147 -9.79 -17.02 3.54
N GLY A 148 -8.92 -16.53 4.41
CA GLY A 148 -7.50 -16.30 4.11
C GLY A 148 -7.19 -14.97 3.41
N VAL A 149 -8.21 -14.19 3.05
CA VAL A 149 -8.07 -12.84 2.48
C VAL A 149 -7.70 -11.82 3.56
N TYR A 150 -6.82 -10.88 3.21
CA TYR A 150 -6.47 -9.73 4.06
C TYR A 150 -7.58 -8.69 4.08
N LEU A 151 -7.90 -8.15 5.26
CA LEU A 151 -8.70 -6.94 5.40
C LEU A 151 -7.78 -5.81 5.85
N PHE A 152 -7.75 -4.71 5.09
CA PHE A 152 -6.90 -3.56 5.38
C PHE A 152 -7.66 -2.49 6.15
N ALA A 153 -7.22 -2.18 7.37
CA ALA A 153 -7.66 -0.99 8.08
C ALA A 153 -7.02 0.25 7.44
N ASP A 154 -7.86 1.18 6.98
CA ASP A 154 -7.46 2.45 6.37
C ASP A 154 -7.24 3.53 7.43
N ILE A 155 -5.97 3.81 7.72
CA ILE A 155 -5.55 4.77 8.75
C ILE A 155 -4.99 6.02 8.07
N GLU A 156 -5.85 7.03 7.91
CA GLU A 156 -5.50 8.32 7.33
C GLU A 156 -4.48 9.09 8.19
N PRO A 157 -3.62 9.94 7.59
CA PRO A 157 -2.54 10.64 8.30
C PRO A 157 -2.97 11.47 9.51
N GLU A 158 -4.18 12.04 9.46
CA GLU A 158 -4.73 12.91 10.51
C GLU A 158 -5.43 12.12 11.63
N TYR A 159 -5.64 10.81 11.48
CA TYR A 159 -6.28 10.01 12.51
C TYR A 159 -5.34 9.84 13.71
N PRO A 160 -5.84 9.99 14.95
CA PRO A 160 -5.08 9.57 16.11
C PRO A 160 -4.89 8.05 16.03
N VAL A 161 -3.68 7.58 16.32
CA VAL A 161 -3.33 6.16 16.27
C VAL A 161 -2.40 5.76 17.41
N ASP A 162 -2.62 4.58 18.00
CA ASP A 162 -1.74 3.98 19.01
C ASP A 162 -1.46 2.49 18.78
N SER A 163 -0.49 1.94 19.52
CA SER A 163 -0.13 0.53 19.42
C SER A 163 -1.25 -0.40 19.89
N ALA A 164 -2.12 0.06 20.78
CA ALA A 164 -3.20 -0.73 21.36
C ALA A 164 -4.26 -1.05 20.30
N PHE A 165 -4.65 -0.08 19.47
CA PHE A 165 -5.57 -0.30 18.36
C PHE A 165 -5.04 -1.32 17.36
N ILE A 166 -3.78 -1.19 16.95
CA ILE A 166 -3.12 -2.12 16.01
C ILE A 166 -3.14 -3.55 16.57
N GLN A 167 -2.87 -3.72 17.86
CA GLN A 167 -2.97 -5.01 18.55
C GLN A 167 -4.41 -5.54 18.57
N GLY A 168 -5.38 -4.70 18.90
CA GLY A 168 -6.79 -5.07 18.94
C GLY A 168 -7.32 -5.53 17.58
N TRP A 169 -7.00 -4.77 16.52
CA TRP A 169 -7.31 -5.12 15.13
C TRP A 169 -6.71 -6.48 14.75
N THR A 170 -5.42 -6.65 15.03
CA THR A 170 -4.66 -7.86 14.67
C THR A 170 -5.16 -9.08 15.43
N ASP A 171 -5.35 -9.00 16.74
CA ASP A 171 -5.83 -10.11 17.56
C ASP A 171 -7.24 -10.56 17.14
N GLN A 172 -8.11 -9.60 16.81
CA GLN A 172 -9.46 -9.92 16.37
C GLN A 172 -9.47 -10.63 15.01
N LEU A 173 -8.65 -10.20 14.06
CA LEU A 173 -8.53 -10.86 12.75
C LEU A 173 -7.86 -12.24 12.87
N ALA A 174 -6.82 -12.37 13.70
CA ALA A 174 -6.16 -13.65 13.98
C ALA A 174 -7.10 -14.70 14.62
N SER A 175 -8.18 -14.25 15.26
CA SER A 175 -9.24 -15.12 15.80
C SER A 175 -10.37 -15.43 14.80
N SER A 176 -10.22 -14.98 13.55
CA SER A 176 -11.20 -15.06 12.48
C SER A 176 -10.64 -15.82 11.27
N PRO A 177 -11.44 -16.10 10.22
CA PRO A 177 -10.91 -16.71 8.99
C PRO A 177 -10.14 -15.72 8.09
N TYR A 178 -10.08 -14.43 8.43
CA TYR A 178 -9.41 -13.39 7.64
C TYR A 178 -8.03 -13.02 8.19
N LYS A 179 -7.22 -12.34 7.39
CA LYS A 179 -5.87 -11.91 7.76
C LYS A 179 -5.80 -10.40 8.01
N SER A 180 -4.82 -9.97 8.81
CA SER A 180 -4.62 -8.57 9.21
C SER A 180 -3.80 -7.77 8.21
N GLY A 181 -4.38 -6.70 7.67
CA GLY A 181 -3.70 -5.68 6.88
C GLY A 181 -3.87 -4.30 7.50
N ILE A 182 -2.89 -3.42 7.28
CA ILE A 182 -2.96 -2.00 7.66
C ILE A 182 -2.49 -1.16 6.47
N TYR A 183 -3.31 -0.18 6.11
CA TYR A 183 -3.02 0.83 5.09
C TYR A 183 -2.81 2.21 5.74
N GLY A 184 -1.84 2.97 5.24
CA GLY A 184 -1.62 4.36 5.64
C GLY A 184 -0.20 4.85 5.33
N VAL A 185 0.12 6.05 5.82
CA VAL A 185 1.46 6.66 5.64
C VAL A 185 2.44 6.09 6.68
N PHE A 186 3.42 5.30 6.22
CA PHE A 186 4.50 4.76 7.05
C PHE A 186 5.84 5.47 6.80
N ASP A 187 5.84 6.79 6.81
CA ASP A 187 7.05 7.61 6.95
C ASP A 187 7.61 7.47 8.38
N GLU A 188 8.93 7.39 8.57
CA GLU A 188 9.60 7.21 9.88
C GLU A 188 9.15 8.25 10.94
N GLY A 189 8.75 9.46 10.50
CA GLY A 189 8.23 10.51 11.36
C GLY A 189 6.77 10.35 11.78
N SER A 190 5.98 9.57 11.06
CA SER A 190 4.52 9.46 11.21
C SER A 190 4.09 8.80 12.53
N ASN A 191 2.88 9.12 12.98
CA ASN A 191 2.30 8.48 14.17
C ASN A 191 2.03 6.99 13.93
N LEU A 192 1.59 6.63 12.72
CA LEU A 192 1.30 5.25 12.35
C LEU A 192 2.56 4.37 12.36
N PHE A 193 3.68 4.87 11.83
CA PHE A 193 4.97 4.17 11.89
C PHE A 193 5.36 3.85 13.34
N LYS A 194 5.33 4.85 14.22
CA LYS A 194 5.68 4.70 15.65
C LYS A 194 4.73 3.77 16.39
N ALA A 195 3.42 3.88 16.14
CA ALA A 195 2.41 3.01 16.73
C ALA A 195 2.62 1.55 16.30
N PHE A 196 2.93 1.32 15.03
CA PHE A 196 3.21 -0.02 14.52
C PHE A 196 4.49 -0.61 15.12
N GLU A 197 5.58 0.16 15.19
CA GLU A 197 6.82 -0.32 15.84
C GLU A 197 6.59 -0.69 17.30
N ALA A 198 5.87 0.14 18.05
CA ALA A 198 5.50 -0.16 19.43
C ALA A 198 4.68 -1.46 19.51
N ALA A 199 3.62 -1.59 18.70
CA ALA A 199 2.80 -2.80 18.65
C ALA A 199 3.60 -4.06 18.27
N ALA A 200 4.50 -3.95 17.29
CA ALA A 200 5.37 -5.03 16.85
C ALA A 200 6.40 -5.43 17.92
N SER A 201 6.88 -4.48 18.73
CA SER A 201 7.79 -4.75 19.85
C SER A 201 7.11 -5.40 21.05
N GLU A 202 5.81 -5.11 21.26
CA GLU A 202 5.00 -5.65 22.35
C GLU A 202 4.40 -7.01 22.01
N ASN A 203 4.09 -7.23 20.73
CA ASN A 203 3.46 -8.44 20.22
C ASN A 203 4.07 -8.88 18.88
N ASP A 204 4.91 -9.92 18.94
CA ASP A 204 5.56 -10.56 17.79
C ASP A 204 4.60 -10.95 16.66
N LYS A 205 3.31 -11.17 16.94
CA LYS A 205 2.31 -11.45 15.90
C LYS A 205 2.12 -10.28 14.96
N VAL A 206 2.16 -9.04 15.47
CA VAL A 206 2.02 -7.84 14.64
C VAL A 206 3.13 -7.80 13.58
N ALA A 207 4.38 -8.07 13.96
CA ALA A 207 5.49 -8.14 13.01
C ALA A 207 5.37 -9.30 11.99
N LYS A 208 4.81 -10.44 12.41
CA LYS A 208 4.79 -11.67 11.58
C LYS A 208 3.56 -11.80 10.68
N GLU A 209 2.41 -11.33 11.15
CA GLU A 209 1.11 -11.62 10.55
C GLU A 209 0.49 -10.43 9.84
N VAL A 210 0.84 -9.19 10.24
CA VAL A 210 0.29 -7.99 9.62
C VAL A 210 1.02 -7.69 8.32
N VAL A 211 0.23 -7.50 7.26
CA VAL A 211 0.73 -6.92 6.00
C VAL A 211 0.55 -5.42 6.04
N VAL A 212 1.63 -4.70 5.71
CA VAL A 212 1.62 -3.26 5.54
C VAL A 212 1.43 -2.93 4.07
N TRP A 213 0.42 -2.08 3.83
CA TRP A 213 0.23 -1.31 2.61
C TRP A 213 0.60 0.14 2.92
N THR A 214 1.79 0.56 2.51
CA THR A 214 2.24 1.93 2.75
C THR A 214 1.84 2.84 1.59
N SER A 215 1.46 4.09 1.89
CA SER A 215 1.32 5.17 0.92
C SER A 215 2.54 6.10 0.90
N TYR A 216 3.73 5.59 1.23
CA TYR A 216 4.97 6.36 1.22
C TYR A 216 6.18 5.54 0.73
N PRO A 217 7.10 6.14 -0.06
CA PRO A 217 7.06 7.51 -0.60
C PRO A 217 6.06 7.67 -1.76
N GLN A 218 5.70 8.92 -2.07
CA GLN A 218 4.85 9.27 -3.21
C GLN A 218 5.73 9.71 -4.40
N GLU A 219 5.83 8.86 -5.41
CA GLU A 219 6.56 9.08 -6.66
C GLU A 219 5.66 9.69 -7.76
N GLY A 220 4.34 9.62 -7.56
CA GLY A 220 3.31 10.09 -8.50
C GLY A 220 2.78 8.98 -9.40
N VAL A 221 1.57 9.21 -9.93
CA VAL A 221 0.87 8.27 -10.80
C VAL A 221 1.65 8.02 -12.08
N THR A 222 1.76 6.76 -12.47
CA THR A 222 2.35 6.36 -13.76
C THR A 222 1.54 5.25 -14.43
N LYS A 223 1.78 5.06 -15.74
CA LYS A 223 1.33 3.84 -16.44
C LYS A 223 2.08 2.62 -15.92
N LYS A 224 1.49 1.43 -16.06
CA LYS A 224 2.08 0.13 -15.67
C LYS A 224 3.52 -0.04 -16.15
N ASP A 225 3.78 0.20 -17.44
CA ASP A 225 5.11 0.02 -18.04
C ASP A 225 6.16 1.04 -17.56
N ASN A 226 5.71 2.11 -16.89
CA ASN A 226 6.56 3.17 -16.33
C ASN A 226 6.49 3.20 -14.79
N ALA A 227 6.02 2.13 -14.16
CA ALA A 227 5.97 2.06 -12.71
C ALA A 227 7.39 2.14 -12.09
N PRO A 228 7.54 2.79 -10.92
CA PRO A 228 8.83 2.86 -10.25
C PRO A 228 9.28 1.48 -9.79
N LYS A 229 10.55 1.35 -9.39
CA LYS A 229 11.01 0.13 -8.72
C LYS A 229 10.37 0.06 -7.34
N PHE A 230 9.85 -1.11 -6.97
CA PHE A 230 9.26 -1.35 -5.65
C PHE A 230 10.22 -0.95 -4.52
N ASN A 231 9.92 0.14 -3.82
CA ASN A 231 10.75 0.70 -2.75
C ASN A 231 9.89 1.39 -1.66
N PRO A 232 8.94 0.67 -1.02
CA PRO A 232 8.13 1.22 0.07
C PRO A 232 8.98 1.60 1.27
N GLU A 233 8.55 2.64 1.97
CA GLU A 233 8.99 2.91 3.33
C GLU A 233 8.02 2.30 4.34
N ALA A 234 8.57 1.59 5.32
CA ALA A 234 7.85 1.00 6.43
C ALA A 234 8.82 0.62 7.56
N PRO A 235 8.32 0.35 8.80
CA PRO A 235 9.14 -0.21 9.86
C PRO A 235 9.90 -1.46 9.40
N LYS A 236 11.14 -1.63 9.84
CA LYS A 236 11.97 -2.79 9.42
C LYS A 236 11.36 -4.14 9.80
N SER A 237 10.55 -4.16 10.85
CA SER A 237 9.81 -5.33 11.33
C SER A 237 8.54 -5.61 10.52
N ALA A 238 8.10 -4.69 9.66
CA ALA A 238 6.86 -4.80 8.92
C ALA A 238 7.00 -5.65 7.65
N ASN A 239 5.94 -6.40 7.34
CA ASN A 239 5.79 -7.02 6.02
C ASN A 239 5.17 -6.00 5.06
N ALA A 240 5.96 -5.05 4.55
CA ALA A 240 5.53 -4.10 3.54
C ALA A 240 5.45 -4.77 2.16
N LEU A 241 4.23 -5.19 1.79
CA LEU A 241 3.98 -5.99 0.59
C LEU A 241 3.19 -5.25 -0.49
N ILE A 242 2.55 -4.13 -0.13
CA ILE A 242 1.86 -3.24 -1.04
C ILE A 242 2.40 -1.82 -0.82
N TRP A 243 2.60 -1.11 -1.92
CA TRP A 243 3.03 0.27 -1.93
C TRP A 243 2.15 1.08 -2.86
N GLN A 244 1.38 2.02 -2.30
CA GLN A 244 0.75 3.08 -3.09
C GLN A 244 1.79 4.18 -3.34
N TYR A 245 2.23 4.29 -4.58
CA TYR A 245 3.30 5.22 -4.96
C TYR A 245 2.77 6.47 -5.65
N GLY A 246 1.49 6.52 -6.02
CA GLY A 246 0.88 7.66 -6.70
C GLY A 246 -0.57 7.82 -6.29
N LEU A 247 -0.97 9.06 -6.05
CA LEU A 247 -2.30 9.47 -5.61
C LEU A 247 -3.04 10.32 -6.65
N ASP A 248 -4.36 10.26 -6.63
CA ASP A 248 -5.32 11.20 -7.21
C ASP A 248 -5.08 11.50 -8.70
N ASP A 249 -5.07 10.47 -9.55
CA ASP A 249 -5.01 10.69 -10.99
C ASP A 249 -6.23 11.48 -11.50
N GLU A 250 -6.00 12.60 -12.19
CA GLU A 250 -7.10 13.44 -12.70
C GLU A 250 -7.87 12.79 -13.88
N THR A 251 -7.27 11.81 -14.57
CA THR A 251 -7.85 11.23 -15.80
C THR A 251 -8.89 10.16 -15.49
N CYS A 252 -8.55 9.22 -14.61
CA CYS A 252 -9.45 8.13 -14.23
C CYS A 252 -9.75 8.09 -12.72
N ASN A 253 -9.25 9.00 -11.88
CA ASN A 253 -9.53 9.03 -10.43
C ASN A 253 -9.13 7.72 -9.72
N ILE A 254 -7.87 7.33 -9.92
CA ILE A 254 -7.23 6.17 -9.30
C ILE A 254 -5.97 6.58 -8.56
N ASP A 255 -5.60 5.72 -7.63
CA ASP A 255 -4.26 5.65 -7.06
C ASP A 255 -3.51 4.45 -7.65
N THR A 256 -2.19 4.54 -7.76
CA THR A 256 -1.36 3.50 -8.37
C THR A 256 -0.51 2.78 -7.33
N ASN A 257 -0.52 1.45 -7.44
CA ASN A 257 0.07 0.55 -6.46
C ASN A 257 1.05 -0.42 -7.10
N LEU A 258 2.05 -0.82 -6.32
CA LEU A 258 2.86 -2.00 -6.59
C LEU A 258 2.68 -3.02 -5.48
N LEU A 259 2.63 -4.30 -5.87
CA LEU A 259 2.44 -5.42 -4.95
C LEU A 259 3.53 -6.45 -5.18
N ARG A 260 4.00 -7.09 -4.10
CA ARG A 260 4.77 -8.33 -4.24
C ARG A 260 3.84 -9.45 -4.65
N GLU A 261 4.23 -10.26 -5.63
CA GLU A 261 3.42 -11.36 -6.18
C GLU A 261 2.80 -12.28 -5.11
N LYS A 262 3.53 -12.57 -4.04
CA LYS A 262 3.03 -13.38 -2.90
C LYS A 262 1.75 -12.84 -2.24
N MET A 263 1.35 -11.60 -2.53
CA MET A 263 0.07 -11.06 -2.08
C MET A 263 -1.12 -11.73 -2.75
N LEU A 264 -0.99 -12.26 -3.97
CA LEU A 264 -2.12 -12.81 -4.74
C LEU A 264 -2.88 -13.90 -3.98
N GLU A 265 -2.20 -14.72 -3.18
CA GLU A 265 -2.82 -15.78 -2.36
C GLU A 265 -3.69 -15.23 -1.20
N GLY A 266 -3.56 -13.94 -0.88
CA GLY A 266 -4.30 -13.26 0.18
C GLY A 266 -5.25 -12.17 -0.34
N LEU A 267 -5.45 -12.07 -1.65
CA LEU A 267 -6.44 -11.19 -2.29
C LEU A 267 -7.70 -12.00 -2.66
N TRP A 268 -8.81 -11.32 -2.95
CA TRP A 268 -10.11 -11.96 -3.16
C TRP A 268 -10.46 -12.25 -4.62
#